data_AF-A0A388TCR8-F1
#
_entry.id   AF-A0A388TCR8-F1
#
_cell.length_a   1.000
_cell.length_b   1.000
_cell.length_c   1.000
_cell.angle_alpha   90.00
_cell.angle_beta   90.00
_cell.angle_gamma   90.00
#
_symmetry.space_group_name_H-M   'P 1'
#
loop_
_entity.id
_entity.type
_entity.pdbx_description
1 polymer ?
#
loop_
_entity_poly.entity_id
_entity_poly.type
_entity_poly.pdbx_seq_one_letter_code
_entity_poly.pdbx_strand_id
1 'polypeptide(L)'
;MKSSYARISGLRSGFYKIERICHLSGLTPRMLRYYEKTGLLPEPLRTSGGIRLYQDKHLRLLMEITSAKRQGLSLREIRSKFAPERPNQNKTLFLIDSFFSPDPQILQKAGARLLPMNINFGYYKYADYTTLDPLKFAELENKKRLLASVSKPTGAEYREIFRSACKNSKVISLHPDRRIWDTYEPAGVAEKSLQPAPLKIINTNLWGGLNFYLEQLLAEPQKTKAILAEAQKTVFEIIIVKSPERLFSGSPNNKKQPFDLFNFTPVFQHTAQSGLVPIARENNFADACHYVWPEIKKTEKIIAYSSPEILAEAHALGLKAAREIPLSSAVLALLGREILAVFCRKN
;
A
#
# COMPACT_ATOMS: atom_id res chain seq x y z
N MET A 1 -42.26 26.38 -13.53
CA MET A 1 -42.03 24.94 -13.23
C MET A 1 -40.54 24.63 -13.46
N LYS A 2 -39.67 24.89 -12.46
CA LYS A 2 -38.90 23.90 -11.66
C LYS A 2 -38.31 22.77 -12.53
N SER A 3 -37.08 22.90 -13.04
CA SER A 3 -35.79 22.63 -12.37
C SER A 3 -35.78 21.31 -11.59
N SER A 4 -35.19 20.27 -12.21
CA SER A 4 -34.79 19.01 -11.56
C SER A 4 -33.36 18.59 -11.91
N TYR A 5 -32.55 19.49 -12.49
CA TYR A 5 -31.12 19.24 -12.78
C TYR A 5 -30.19 19.38 -11.57
N ALA A 6 -30.73 19.69 -10.39
CA ALA A 6 -29.96 19.85 -9.16
C ALA A 6 -30.56 18.98 -8.05
N ARG A 7 -30.15 17.71 -8.00
CA ARG A 7 -30.08 16.84 -6.81
C ARG A 7 -29.76 15.42 -7.28
N ILE A 8 -28.48 15.09 -7.36
CA ILE A 8 -27.82 13.81 -6.98
C ILE A 8 -26.31 14.13 -7.04
N SER A 9 -25.89 15.08 -6.19
CA SER A 9 -24.49 15.36 -5.90
C SER A 9 -24.06 14.44 -4.76
N GLY A 10 -23.55 13.26 -5.08
CA GLY A 10 -23.13 12.28 -4.07
C GLY A 10 -22.35 11.06 -4.57
N LEU A 11 -22.23 10.84 -5.88
CA LEU A 11 -21.31 9.85 -6.45
C LEU A 11 -20.09 10.57 -7.01
N ARG A 12 -18.90 10.26 -6.46
CA ARG A 12 -17.60 10.69 -7.02
C ARG A 12 -17.56 10.40 -8.53
N SER A 13 -16.93 11.26 -9.32
CA SER A 13 -16.71 10.96 -10.74
C SER A 13 -15.99 9.61 -10.86
N GLY A 14 -16.53 8.72 -11.68
CA GLY A 14 -15.92 7.41 -11.94
C GLY A 14 -16.65 6.16 -11.43
N PHE A 15 -17.84 6.28 -10.81
CA PHE A 15 -18.69 5.12 -10.48
C PHE A 15 -20.13 5.24 -11.01
N TYR A 16 -20.67 4.13 -11.53
CA TYR A 16 -21.99 4.08 -12.16
C TYR A 16 -22.85 2.94 -11.59
N LYS A 17 -24.15 3.19 -11.36
CA LYS A 17 -25.15 2.14 -11.16
C LYS A 17 -25.53 1.50 -12.51
N ILE A 18 -26.18 0.34 -12.47
CA ILE A 18 -26.55 -0.42 -13.66
C ILE A 18 -27.35 0.40 -14.68
N GLU A 19 -28.33 1.18 -14.23
CA GLU A 19 -29.15 2.02 -15.12
C GLU A 19 -28.29 3.06 -15.85
N ARG A 20 -27.41 3.74 -15.11
CA ARG A 20 -26.55 4.79 -15.67
C ARG A 20 -25.54 4.22 -16.66
N ILE A 21 -24.87 3.11 -16.35
CA ILE A 21 -23.89 2.53 -17.28
C ILE A 21 -24.54 1.94 -18.53
N CYS A 22 -25.74 1.36 -18.40
CA CYS A 22 -26.53 0.91 -19.55
C CYS A 22 -26.88 2.08 -20.47
N HIS A 23 -27.34 3.20 -19.90
CA HIS A 23 -27.63 4.42 -20.67
C HIS A 23 -26.39 4.96 -21.39
N LEU A 24 -25.23 5.02 -20.72
CA LEU A 24 -23.99 5.53 -21.30
C LEU A 24 -23.39 4.59 -22.36
N SER A 25 -23.52 3.27 -22.20
CA SER A 25 -22.97 2.28 -23.14
C SER A 25 -23.92 1.91 -24.27
N GLY A 26 -25.20 2.28 -24.19
CA GLY A 26 -26.25 1.85 -25.13
C GLY A 26 -26.61 0.37 -25.03
N LEU A 27 -26.25 -0.29 -23.91
CA LEU A 27 -26.52 -1.71 -23.68
C LEU A 27 -27.70 -1.90 -22.73
N THR A 28 -28.38 -3.05 -22.85
CA THR A 28 -29.45 -3.42 -21.91
C THR A 28 -28.86 -4.03 -20.63
N PRO A 29 -29.56 -3.95 -19.47
CA PRO A 29 -29.14 -4.65 -18.25
C PRO A 29 -28.95 -6.16 -18.45
N ARG A 30 -29.73 -6.77 -19.34
CA ARG A 30 -29.60 -8.19 -19.71
C ARG A 30 -28.27 -8.47 -20.41
N MET A 31 -27.89 -7.65 -21.38
CA MET A 31 -26.61 -7.78 -22.09
C MET A 31 -25.43 -7.55 -21.16
N LEU A 32 -25.52 -6.55 -20.28
CA LEU A 32 -24.49 -6.27 -19.28
C LEU A 32 -24.26 -7.48 -18.36
N ARG A 33 -25.33 -8.05 -17.79
CA ARG A 33 -25.26 -9.26 -16.95
C ARG A 33 -24.76 -10.47 -17.72
N TYR A 34 -25.09 -10.58 -19.01
CA TYR A 34 -24.57 -11.63 -19.87
C TYR A 34 -23.05 -11.48 -20.06
N TYR A 35 -22.53 -10.27 -20.27
CA TYR A 35 -21.10 -10.01 -20.34
C TYR A 35 -20.38 -10.27 -19.01
N GLU A 36 -20.98 -9.94 -17.87
CA GLU A 36 -20.48 -10.35 -16.56
C GLU A 36 -20.41 -11.87 -16.43
N LYS A 37 -21.52 -12.56 -16.68
CA LYS A 37 -21.64 -14.03 -16.54
C LYS A 37 -20.66 -14.77 -17.44
N THR A 38 -20.36 -14.21 -18.61
CA THR A 38 -19.48 -14.82 -19.60
C THR A 38 -18.03 -14.40 -19.47
N GLY A 39 -17.72 -13.54 -18.49
CA GLY A 39 -16.38 -13.03 -18.21
C GLY A 39 -15.89 -11.97 -19.19
N LEU A 40 -16.70 -11.54 -20.16
CA LEU A 40 -16.33 -10.48 -21.10
C LEU A 40 -16.29 -9.10 -20.44
N LEU A 41 -17.06 -8.92 -19.36
CA LEU A 41 -16.98 -7.76 -18.48
C LEU A 41 -16.52 -8.23 -17.09
N PRO A 42 -15.47 -7.63 -16.50
CA PRO A 42 -15.09 -7.91 -15.12
C PRO A 42 -16.25 -7.69 -14.13
N GLU A 43 -16.32 -8.48 -13.07
CA GLU A 43 -17.37 -8.33 -12.06
C GLU A 43 -17.25 -6.94 -11.38
N PRO A 44 -18.34 -6.15 -11.31
CA PRO A 44 -18.31 -4.84 -10.68
C PRO A 44 -18.15 -4.92 -9.17
N LEU A 45 -17.72 -3.82 -8.55
CA LEU A 45 -17.72 -3.71 -7.09
C LEU A 45 -19.15 -3.78 -6.56
N ARG A 46 -19.29 -4.09 -5.27
CA ARG A 46 -20.57 -4.01 -4.57
C ARG A 46 -20.48 -3.03 -3.40
N THR A 47 -21.55 -2.28 -3.17
CA THR A 47 -21.71 -1.55 -1.91
C THR A 47 -21.90 -2.53 -0.76
N SER A 48 -21.78 -2.06 0.48
CA SER A 48 -22.18 -2.80 1.69
C SER A 48 -23.61 -3.36 1.59
N GLY A 49 -24.54 -2.63 0.97
CA GLY A 49 -25.91 -3.09 0.68
C GLY A 49 -26.08 -4.00 -0.55
N GLY A 50 -25.00 -4.54 -1.13
CA GLY A 50 -25.05 -5.49 -2.25
C GLY A 50 -25.33 -4.89 -3.64
N ILE A 51 -25.39 -3.57 -3.78
CA ILE A 51 -25.66 -2.89 -5.06
C ILE A 51 -24.39 -2.88 -5.92
N ARG A 52 -24.52 -3.24 -7.21
CA ARG A 52 -23.41 -3.19 -8.19
C ARG A 52 -22.99 -1.75 -8.49
N LEU A 53 -21.68 -1.51 -8.41
CA LEU A 53 -21.02 -0.27 -8.79
C LEU A 53 -19.98 -0.56 -9.88
N TYR A 54 -20.27 -0.06 -11.07
CA TYR A 54 -19.35 -0.09 -12.20
C TYR A 54 -18.41 1.12 -12.12
N GLN A 55 -17.29 1.04 -12.82
CA GLN A 55 -16.22 2.05 -12.84
C GLN A 55 -15.97 2.52 -14.26
N ASP A 56 -15.24 3.61 -14.47
CA ASP A 56 -14.87 4.10 -15.81
C ASP A 56 -14.22 3.03 -16.70
N LYS A 57 -13.40 2.14 -16.12
CA LYS A 57 -12.80 1.00 -16.85
C LYS A 57 -13.86 0.06 -17.46
N HIS A 58 -14.98 -0.14 -16.75
CA HIS A 58 -16.09 -0.94 -17.27
C HIS A 58 -16.78 -0.21 -18.42
N LEU A 59 -17.01 1.10 -18.27
CA LEU A 59 -17.65 1.89 -19.33
C LEU A 59 -16.80 1.92 -20.60
N ARG A 60 -15.48 2.16 -20.48
CA ARG A 60 -14.54 2.12 -21.62
C ARG A 60 -14.60 0.78 -22.36
N LEU A 61 -14.50 -0.33 -21.64
CA LEU A 61 -14.57 -1.67 -22.22
C LEU A 61 -15.92 -1.93 -22.92
N LEU A 62 -17.03 -1.48 -22.33
CA LEU A 62 -18.35 -1.62 -22.94
C LEU A 62 -18.50 -0.78 -24.21
N MET A 63 -17.91 0.43 -24.25
CA MET A 63 -17.88 1.26 -25.46
C MET A 63 -17.06 0.60 -26.57
N GLU A 64 -15.91 0.00 -26.24
CA GLU A 64 -15.09 -0.75 -27.19
C GLU A 64 -15.81 -1.99 -27.75
N ILE A 65 -16.46 -2.77 -26.86
CA ILE A 65 -17.29 -3.92 -27.25
C ILE A 65 -18.43 -3.48 -28.19
N THR A 66 -19.10 -2.38 -27.85
CA THR A 66 -20.22 -1.84 -28.63
C THR A 66 -19.75 -1.36 -30.00
N SER A 67 -18.59 -0.69 -30.05
CA SER A 67 -17.96 -0.23 -31.30
C SER A 67 -17.57 -1.41 -32.19
N ALA A 68 -16.92 -2.43 -31.63
CA ALA A 68 -16.55 -3.65 -32.36
C ALA A 68 -17.77 -4.40 -32.91
N LYS A 69 -18.86 -4.46 -32.15
CA LYS A 69 -20.11 -5.05 -32.63
C LYS A 69 -20.72 -4.26 -33.80
N ARG A 70 -20.61 -2.92 -33.79
CA ARG A 70 -21.03 -2.06 -34.92
C ARG A 70 -20.16 -2.25 -36.16
N GLN A 71 -18.90 -2.62 -35.97
CA GLN A 71 -17.96 -2.96 -37.06
C GLN A 71 -18.17 -4.37 -37.63
N GLY A 72 -19.20 -5.09 -37.19
CA GLY A 72 -19.55 -6.41 -37.72
C GLY A 72 -18.81 -7.58 -37.07
N LEU A 73 -17.97 -7.35 -36.04
CA LEU A 73 -17.32 -8.46 -35.34
C LEU A 73 -18.38 -9.33 -34.65
N SER A 74 -18.25 -10.64 -34.85
CA SER A 74 -19.04 -11.62 -34.11
C SER A 74 -18.70 -11.56 -32.62
N LEU A 75 -19.65 -12.01 -31.80
CA LEU A 75 -19.42 -12.08 -30.36
C LEU A 75 -18.22 -12.98 -29.99
N ARG A 76 -17.89 -13.96 -30.83
CA ARG A 76 -16.72 -14.83 -30.67
C ARG A 76 -15.41 -14.05 -30.88
N GLU A 77 -15.35 -13.21 -31.91
CA GLU A 77 -14.19 -12.35 -32.21
C GLU A 77 -14.03 -11.24 -31.17
N ILE A 78 -15.15 -10.62 -30.76
CA ILE A 78 -15.16 -9.65 -29.65
C ILE A 78 -14.62 -10.30 -28.38
N ARG A 79 -15.02 -11.54 -28.06
CA ARG A 79 -14.43 -12.27 -26.95
C ARG A 79 -12.94 -12.56 -27.17
N SER A 80 -12.52 -12.94 -28.38
CA SER A 80 -11.09 -13.16 -28.62
C SER A 80 -10.26 -11.88 -28.44
N LYS A 81 -10.82 -10.73 -28.80
CA LYS A 81 -10.15 -9.42 -28.78
C LYS A 81 -10.21 -8.72 -27.41
N PHE A 82 -11.33 -8.87 -26.71
CA PHE A 82 -11.65 -8.12 -25.49
C PHE A 82 -11.96 -9.01 -24.29
N ALA A 83 -11.97 -10.34 -24.42
CA ALA A 83 -11.98 -11.16 -23.21
C ALA A 83 -10.79 -10.71 -22.38
N PRO A 84 -10.97 -10.44 -21.08
CA PRO A 84 -9.84 -10.34 -20.18
C PRO A 84 -8.98 -11.59 -20.45
N GLU A 85 -7.65 -11.41 -20.50
CA GLU A 85 -6.72 -12.54 -20.58
C GLU A 85 -7.30 -13.66 -19.72
N ARG A 86 -7.57 -14.83 -20.31
CA ARG A 86 -7.94 -16.00 -19.51
C ARG A 86 -6.93 -16.05 -18.38
N PRO A 87 -7.36 -16.06 -17.10
CA PRO A 87 -6.46 -15.89 -15.98
C PRO A 87 -5.31 -16.87 -16.16
N ASN A 88 -4.13 -16.32 -16.46
CA ASN A 88 -2.96 -17.14 -16.57
C ASN A 88 -2.68 -17.61 -15.15
N GLN A 89 -3.06 -18.86 -14.83
CA GLN A 89 -2.87 -19.47 -13.51
C GLN A 89 -1.38 -19.52 -13.09
N ASN A 90 -0.45 -19.11 -13.98
CA ASN A 90 0.97 -18.91 -13.70
C ASN A 90 1.39 -17.48 -13.31
N LYS A 91 0.53 -16.45 -13.38
CA LYS A 91 0.91 -15.11 -12.92
C LYS A 91 0.77 -15.02 -11.39
N THR A 92 1.90 -14.75 -10.72
CA THR A 92 1.94 -14.46 -9.28
C THR A 92 1.63 -12.99 -9.04
N LEU A 93 0.70 -12.71 -8.14
CA LEU A 93 0.39 -11.39 -7.63
C LEU A 93 1.02 -11.21 -6.25
N PHE A 94 1.85 -10.20 -6.10
CA PHE A 94 2.35 -9.74 -4.82
C PHE A 94 1.38 -8.72 -4.22
N LEU A 95 0.91 -9.01 -3.01
CA LEU A 95 0.21 -8.06 -2.17
C LEU A 95 1.23 -7.45 -1.21
N ILE A 96 1.44 -6.13 -1.30
CA ILE A 96 2.51 -5.42 -0.58
C ILE A 96 1.89 -4.48 0.44
N ASP A 97 2.19 -4.69 1.72
CA ASP A 97 1.74 -3.82 2.81
C ASP A 97 2.21 -2.36 2.63
N SER A 98 1.29 -1.40 2.72
CA SER A 98 1.63 0.03 2.66
C SER A 98 2.62 0.48 3.74
N PHE A 99 2.73 -0.25 4.86
CA PHE A 99 3.69 0.05 5.91
C PHE A 99 5.15 -0.08 5.45
N PHE A 100 5.42 -0.85 4.39
CA PHE A 100 6.76 -0.90 3.75
C PHE A 100 7.21 0.44 3.16
N SER A 101 6.30 1.41 3.00
CA SER A 101 6.54 2.60 2.18
C SER A 101 7.09 2.21 0.80
N PRO A 102 6.35 1.39 0.03
CA PRO A 102 6.85 0.90 -1.25
C PRO A 102 7.05 2.06 -2.22
N ASP A 103 8.14 2.02 -2.98
CA ASP A 103 8.39 2.97 -4.06
C ASP A 103 7.16 3.01 -4.99
N PRO A 104 6.54 4.19 -5.20
CA PRO A 104 5.35 4.32 -6.03
C PRO A 104 5.52 3.78 -7.46
N GLN A 105 6.75 3.78 -8.00
CA GLN A 105 7.03 3.22 -9.31
C GLN A 105 6.87 1.69 -9.33
N ILE A 106 7.20 1.02 -8.23
CA ILE A 106 7.04 -0.43 -8.09
C ILE A 106 5.57 -0.81 -8.06
N LEU A 107 4.71 0.02 -7.46
CA LEU A 107 3.26 -0.22 -7.43
C LEU A 107 2.60 -0.14 -8.82
N GLN A 108 3.27 0.49 -9.80
CA GLN A 108 2.79 0.55 -11.19
C GLN A 108 3.18 -0.69 -12.00
N LYS A 109 4.11 -1.52 -11.49
CA LYS A 109 4.56 -2.73 -12.18
C LYS A 109 3.50 -3.82 -12.14
N ALA A 110 3.40 -4.57 -13.24
CA ALA A 110 2.52 -5.74 -13.31
C ALA A 110 2.90 -6.76 -12.21
N GLY A 111 1.89 -7.37 -11.59
CA GLY A 111 2.11 -8.35 -10.53
C GLY A 111 2.34 -7.74 -9.14
N ALA A 112 2.33 -6.42 -8.98
CA ALA A 112 2.29 -5.77 -7.67
C ALA A 112 0.89 -5.19 -7.39
N ARG A 113 0.43 -5.31 -6.15
CA ARG A 113 -0.76 -4.61 -5.66
C ARG A 113 -0.58 -4.21 -4.21
N LEU A 114 -0.94 -2.98 -3.89
CA LEU A 114 -0.87 -2.47 -2.54
C LEU A 114 -1.95 -3.09 -1.62
N LEU A 115 -1.56 -3.36 -0.38
CA LEU A 115 -2.41 -3.60 0.78
C LEU A 115 -2.42 -2.34 1.66
N PRO A 116 -3.43 -1.47 1.52
CA PRO A 116 -3.47 -0.22 2.26
C PRO A 116 -3.83 -0.45 3.73
N MET A 117 -3.09 0.21 4.62
CA MET A 117 -3.51 0.41 6.00
C MET A 117 -4.56 1.51 6.10
N ASN A 118 -5.29 1.51 7.20
CA ASN A 118 -6.32 2.49 7.47
C ASN A 118 -5.76 3.63 8.32
N ILE A 119 -5.90 4.85 7.82
CA ILE A 119 -5.53 6.09 8.52
C ILE A 119 -6.82 6.74 9.01
N ASN A 120 -6.94 6.90 10.32
CA ASN A 120 -8.15 7.32 10.98
C ASN A 120 -7.96 8.71 11.61
N PHE A 121 -8.84 9.63 11.27
CA PHE A 121 -8.98 10.95 11.90
C PHE A 121 -10.35 11.00 12.57
N GLY A 122 -10.46 10.56 13.82
CA GLY A 122 -11.75 10.35 14.47
C GLY A 122 -12.62 9.37 13.67
N TYR A 123 -13.79 9.81 13.22
CA TYR A 123 -14.70 9.00 12.41
C TYR A 123 -14.32 8.91 10.92
N TYR A 124 -13.33 9.69 10.46
CA TYR A 124 -12.90 9.68 9.07
C TYR A 124 -11.84 8.61 8.85
N LYS A 125 -12.10 7.67 7.92
CA LYS A 125 -11.18 6.59 7.54
C LYS A 125 -10.66 6.81 6.13
N TYR A 126 -9.33 6.73 5.96
CA TYR A 126 -8.63 6.83 4.68
C TYR A 126 -7.80 5.57 4.47
N ALA A 127 -7.65 5.12 3.24
CA ALA A 127 -6.75 4.05 2.84
C ALA A 127 -5.42 4.64 2.36
N ASP A 128 -4.31 4.22 2.97
CA ASP A 128 -2.96 4.70 2.66
C ASP A 128 -2.60 4.47 1.18
N TYR A 129 -1.91 5.43 0.56
CA TYR A 129 -1.64 5.58 -0.89
C TYR A 129 -2.85 5.51 -1.84
N THR A 130 -4.06 5.25 -1.33
CA THR A 130 -5.25 5.02 -2.16
C THR A 130 -6.18 6.23 -2.12
N THR A 131 -6.56 6.65 -0.92
CA THR A 131 -7.38 7.85 -0.70
C THR A 131 -6.63 8.94 0.06
N LEU A 132 -5.44 8.62 0.56
CA LEU A 132 -4.52 9.55 1.18
C LEU A 132 -3.14 9.34 0.56
N ASP A 133 -2.66 10.38 -0.12
CA ASP A 133 -1.26 10.51 -0.53
C ASP A 133 -0.42 10.80 0.72
N PRO A 134 0.65 10.04 0.99
CA PRO A 134 1.49 10.28 2.17
C PRO A 134 2.03 11.71 2.26
N LEU A 135 2.34 12.36 1.13
CA LEU A 135 2.81 13.75 1.14
C LEU A 135 1.73 14.76 1.56
N LYS A 136 0.45 14.36 1.52
CA LYS A 136 -0.69 15.17 1.98
C LYS A 136 -1.10 14.84 3.41
N PHE A 137 -0.40 13.94 4.09
CA PHE A 137 -0.72 13.52 5.45
C PHE A 137 -0.69 14.72 6.42
N ALA A 138 0.40 15.49 6.42
CA ALA A 138 0.56 16.62 7.33
C ALA A 138 -0.47 17.73 7.09
N GLU A 139 -0.76 18.05 5.82
CA GLU A 139 -1.81 19.00 5.45
C GLU A 139 -3.17 18.55 5.98
N LEU A 140 -3.53 17.27 5.76
CA LEU A 140 -4.80 16.71 6.21
C LEU A 140 -4.91 16.73 7.74
N GLU A 141 -3.86 16.34 8.43
CA GLU A 141 -3.81 16.34 9.90
C GLU A 141 -4.00 17.73 10.49
N ASN A 142 -3.29 18.73 9.96
CA ASN A 142 -3.45 20.13 10.35
C ASN A 142 -4.88 20.63 10.07
N LYS A 143 -5.43 20.30 8.90
CA LYS A 143 -6.80 20.65 8.52
C LYS A 143 -7.84 20.02 9.43
N LYS A 144 -7.61 18.77 9.87
CA LYS A 144 -8.52 18.04 10.77
C LYS A 144 -8.39 18.47 12.22
N ARG A 145 -7.25 19.07 12.61
CA ARG A 145 -6.89 19.40 14.01
C ARG A 145 -7.02 18.17 14.92
N LEU A 146 -6.70 17.00 14.38
CA LEU A 146 -6.81 15.71 15.05
C LEU A 146 -5.59 14.88 14.70
N LEU A 147 -5.01 14.23 15.69
CA LEU A 147 -3.93 13.28 15.46
C LEU A 147 -4.50 12.04 14.76
N ALA A 148 -3.83 11.60 13.70
CA ALA A 148 -4.19 10.36 13.04
C ALA A 148 -3.87 9.15 13.94
N SER A 149 -4.68 8.10 13.82
CA SER A 149 -4.30 6.75 14.27
C SER A 149 -4.27 5.80 13.08
N VAL A 150 -3.39 4.80 13.13
CA VAL A 150 -3.33 3.76 12.12
C VAL A 150 -4.02 2.49 12.62
N SER A 151 -4.77 1.83 11.75
CA SER A 151 -5.31 0.49 12.01
C SER A 151 -5.08 -0.45 10.83
N LYS A 152 -4.78 -1.70 11.14
CA LYS A 152 -4.63 -2.78 10.17
C LYS A 152 -6.00 -3.29 9.69
N PRO A 153 -6.10 -3.83 8.47
CA PRO A 153 -7.28 -4.60 8.07
C PRO A 153 -7.53 -5.74 9.06
N THR A 154 -8.81 -5.97 9.36
CA THR A 154 -9.29 -7.10 10.15
C THR A 154 -9.12 -8.42 9.38
N GLY A 155 -9.18 -9.56 10.07
CA GLY A 155 -9.16 -10.87 9.41
C GLY A 155 -10.32 -11.06 8.40
N ALA A 156 -11.47 -10.41 8.62
CA ALA A 156 -12.58 -10.41 7.68
C ALA A 156 -12.28 -9.58 6.43
N GLU A 157 -11.71 -8.38 6.59
CA GLU A 157 -11.28 -7.53 5.47
C GLU A 157 -10.17 -8.23 4.65
N TYR A 158 -9.16 -8.81 5.31
CA TYR A 158 -8.13 -9.61 4.64
C TYR A 158 -8.71 -10.78 3.87
N ARG A 159 -9.69 -11.49 4.44
CA ARG A 159 -10.36 -12.62 3.75
C ARG A 159 -11.00 -12.18 2.44
N GLU A 160 -11.66 -11.02 2.44
CA GLU A 160 -12.27 -10.50 1.22
C GLU A 160 -11.23 -10.06 0.19
N ILE A 161 -10.18 -9.37 0.63
CA ILE A 161 -9.05 -8.96 -0.20
C ILE A 161 -8.39 -10.20 -0.86
N PHE A 162 -8.05 -11.20 -0.06
CA PHE A 162 -7.38 -12.42 -0.52
C PHE A 162 -8.27 -13.27 -1.40
N ARG A 163 -9.55 -13.44 -1.06
CA ARG A 163 -10.53 -14.13 -1.93
C ARG A 163 -10.60 -13.48 -3.30
N SER A 164 -10.65 -12.14 -3.34
CA SER A 164 -10.68 -11.38 -4.59
C SER A 164 -9.38 -11.52 -5.38
N ALA A 165 -8.22 -11.43 -4.71
CA ALA A 165 -6.91 -11.57 -5.34
C ALA A 165 -6.66 -12.99 -5.89
N CYS A 166 -7.09 -14.02 -5.17
CA CYS A 166 -6.90 -15.42 -5.54
C CYS A 166 -7.82 -15.89 -6.67
N LYS A 167 -8.83 -15.10 -7.10
CA LYS A 167 -9.74 -15.49 -8.21
C LYS A 167 -8.97 -15.89 -9.47
N ASN A 168 -7.87 -15.20 -9.76
CA ASN A 168 -7.18 -15.26 -11.06
C ASN A 168 -5.65 -15.39 -10.96
N SER A 169 -5.09 -15.57 -9.76
CA SER A 169 -3.64 -15.48 -9.55
C SER A 169 -3.21 -16.32 -8.35
N LYS A 170 -1.97 -16.80 -8.39
CA LYS A 170 -1.25 -17.23 -7.17
C LYS A 170 -0.86 -15.97 -6.41
N VAL A 171 -1.09 -15.91 -5.11
CA VAL A 171 -0.90 -14.71 -4.31
C VAL A 171 0.22 -14.92 -3.32
N ILE A 172 1.17 -13.98 -3.29
CA ILE A 172 2.17 -13.86 -2.22
C ILE A 172 1.89 -12.54 -1.49
N SER A 173 1.45 -12.62 -0.24
CA SER A 173 1.22 -11.45 0.61
C SER A 173 2.45 -11.20 1.47
N LEU A 174 3.13 -10.08 1.22
CA LEU A 174 4.31 -9.66 1.98
C LEU A 174 3.87 -8.72 3.10
N HIS A 175 4.30 -9.04 4.32
CA HIS A 175 4.03 -8.28 5.53
C HIS A 175 5.35 -7.83 6.17
N PRO A 176 5.40 -6.62 6.75
CA PRO A 176 6.59 -6.12 7.43
C PRO A 176 6.91 -6.95 8.66
N ASP A 177 8.04 -6.68 9.28
CA ASP A 177 8.38 -7.25 10.58
C ASP A 177 7.24 -7.05 11.59
N ARG A 178 6.66 -8.17 12.01
CA ARG A 178 5.56 -8.20 12.99
C ARG A 178 5.91 -7.57 14.33
N ARG A 179 7.21 -7.41 14.66
CA ARG A 179 7.68 -6.72 15.87
C ARG A 179 7.49 -5.21 15.77
N ILE A 180 7.47 -4.66 14.56
CA ILE A 180 7.15 -3.24 14.31
C ILE A 180 5.65 -3.06 14.08
N TRP A 181 5.09 -3.84 13.14
CA TRP A 181 3.69 -3.70 12.72
C TRP A 181 3.10 -5.06 12.35
N ASP A 182 2.34 -5.66 13.28
CA ASP A 182 1.82 -7.02 13.09
C ASP A 182 0.57 -7.05 12.21
N THR A 183 0.74 -6.97 10.89
CA THR A 183 -0.30 -7.30 9.90
C THR A 183 -0.27 -8.77 9.49
N TYR A 184 0.79 -9.49 9.84
CA TYR A 184 0.97 -10.91 9.53
C TYR A 184 -0.05 -11.79 10.26
N GLU A 185 -0.26 -11.57 11.56
CA GLU A 185 -1.19 -12.37 12.38
C GLU A 185 -2.65 -12.32 11.86
N PRO A 186 -3.27 -11.13 11.66
CA PRO A 186 -4.66 -11.08 11.18
C PRO A 186 -4.79 -11.57 9.73
N ALA A 187 -3.74 -11.43 8.92
CA ALA A 187 -3.70 -12.00 7.59
C ALA A 187 -3.67 -13.55 7.64
N GLY A 188 -2.89 -14.13 8.56
CA GLY A 188 -2.86 -15.58 8.79
C GLY A 188 -4.20 -16.15 9.28
N VAL A 189 -4.96 -15.41 10.07
CA VAL A 189 -6.36 -15.77 10.43
C VAL A 189 -7.24 -15.85 9.18
N ALA A 190 -7.08 -14.93 8.23
CA ALA A 190 -7.82 -14.93 6.97
C ALA A 190 -7.42 -16.12 6.07
N GLU A 191 -6.13 -16.44 5.97
CA GLU A 191 -5.63 -17.57 5.18
C GLU A 191 -6.26 -18.89 5.61
N LYS A 192 -6.24 -19.21 6.91
CA LYS A 192 -6.85 -20.44 7.48
C LYS A 192 -8.30 -20.62 7.04
N SER A 193 -9.02 -19.51 6.86
CA SER A 193 -10.44 -19.52 6.52
C SER A 193 -10.75 -19.61 5.02
N LEU A 194 -9.73 -19.49 4.16
CA LEU A 194 -9.84 -19.56 2.71
C LEU A 194 -9.34 -20.89 2.13
N GLN A 195 -8.80 -21.79 2.95
CA GLN A 195 -8.17 -23.01 2.45
C GLN A 195 -9.18 -23.98 1.82
N PRO A 196 -8.86 -24.56 0.64
CA PRO A 196 -7.63 -24.36 -0.14
C PRO A 196 -7.67 -23.07 -0.98
N ALA A 197 -6.64 -22.22 -0.86
CA ALA A 197 -6.44 -21.04 -1.70
C ALA A 197 -4.97 -20.98 -2.18
N PRO A 198 -4.70 -20.50 -3.41
CA PRO A 198 -3.34 -20.32 -3.91
C PRO A 198 -2.70 -19.05 -3.30
N LEU A 199 -2.66 -18.99 -1.96
CA LEU A 199 -2.21 -17.87 -1.16
C LEU A 199 -1.02 -18.31 -0.31
N LYS A 200 -0.02 -17.44 -0.22
CA LYS A 200 1.08 -17.56 0.72
C LYS A 200 1.27 -16.24 1.45
N ILE A 201 1.16 -16.25 2.77
CA ILE A 201 1.43 -15.08 3.60
C ILE A 201 2.84 -15.18 4.17
N ILE A 202 3.61 -14.09 4.09
CA ILE A 202 5.00 -14.05 4.50
C ILE A 202 5.23 -12.85 5.42
N ASN A 203 5.61 -13.13 6.67
CA ASN A 203 6.32 -12.15 7.49
C ASN A 203 7.75 -12.04 6.97
N THR A 204 8.11 -10.86 6.46
CA THR A 204 9.41 -10.65 5.85
C THR A 204 10.54 -10.44 6.86
N ASN A 205 10.21 -10.15 8.13
CA ASN A 205 11.17 -9.64 9.13
C ASN A 205 11.97 -8.41 8.64
N LEU A 206 11.42 -7.68 7.67
CA LEU A 206 12.01 -6.50 7.07
C LEU A 206 11.01 -5.35 7.18
N TRP A 207 11.50 -4.14 7.00
CA TRP A 207 10.65 -2.97 6.80
C TRP A 207 10.96 -2.36 5.42
N GLY A 208 11.16 -1.05 5.33
CA GLY A 208 11.27 -0.36 4.05
C GLY A 208 12.49 -0.73 3.22
N GLY A 209 13.52 -1.36 3.81
CA GLY A 209 14.65 -1.88 3.05
C GLY A 209 14.29 -3.01 2.06
N LEU A 210 13.09 -3.58 2.17
CA LEU A 210 12.56 -4.48 1.14
C LEU A 210 12.49 -3.82 -0.25
N ASN A 211 12.43 -2.49 -0.35
CA ASN A 211 12.45 -1.73 -1.60
C ASN A 211 13.70 -1.98 -2.48
N PHE A 212 14.79 -2.52 -1.95
CA PHE A 212 15.94 -2.98 -2.76
C PHE A 212 15.65 -4.26 -3.55
N TYR A 213 14.70 -5.06 -3.09
CA TYR A 213 14.45 -6.42 -3.58
C TYR A 213 13.08 -6.60 -4.21
N LEU A 214 12.17 -5.64 -4.06
CA LEU A 214 10.80 -5.74 -4.60
C LEU A 214 10.77 -6.02 -6.11
N GLU A 215 11.62 -5.39 -6.91
CA GLU A 215 11.65 -5.66 -8.36
C GLU A 215 12.06 -7.10 -8.68
N GLN A 216 13.09 -7.60 -7.98
CA GLN A 216 13.54 -8.98 -8.13
C GLN A 216 12.48 -9.98 -7.67
N LEU A 217 11.74 -9.66 -6.60
CA LEU A 217 10.61 -10.49 -6.13
C LEU A 217 9.51 -10.58 -7.20
N LEU A 218 9.16 -9.46 -7.84
CA LEU A 218 8.16 -9.42 -8.91
C LEU A 218 8.63 -10.20 -10.14
N ALA A 219 9.92 -10.08 -10.50
CA ALA A 219 10.51 -10.74 -11.66
C ALA A 219 10.72 -12.25 -11.45
N GLU A 220 11.06 -12.68 -10.23
CA GLU A 220 11.41 -14.06 -9.90
C GLU A 220 10.59 -14.62 -8.71
N PRO A 221 9.25 -14.72 -8.81
CA PRO A 221 8.40 -15.15 -7.69
C PRO A 221 8.79 -16.52 -7.11
N GLN A 222 9.31 -17.43 -7.94
CA GLN A 222 9.81 -18.74 -7.54
C GLN A 222 11.03 -18.68 -6.59
N LYS A 223 11.81 -17.58 -6.63
CA LYS A 223 12.98 -17.37 -5.76
C LYS A 223 12.67 -16.57 -4.49
N THR A 224 11.40 -16.26 -4.21
CA THR A 224 10.97 -15.44 -3.05
C THR A 224 11.69 -15.81 -1.75
N LYS A 225 11.81 -17.10 -1.42
CA LYS A 225 12.48 -17.54 -0.18
C LYS A 225 13.96 -17.16 -0.15
N ALA A 226 14.67 -17.36 -1.25
CA ALA A 226 16.10 -17.05 -1.34
C ALA A 226 16.34 -15.54 -1.32
N ILE A 227 15.53 -14.77 -2.06
CA ILE A 227 15.60 -13.31 -2.12
C ILE A 227 15.37 -12.69 -0.73
N LEU A 228 14.34 -13.14 -0.02
CA LEU A 228 14.08 -12.65 1.34
C LEU A 228 15.18 -13.05 2.33
N ALA A 229 15.76 -14.25 2.20
CA ALA A 229 16.87 -14.66 3.05
C ALA A 229 18.15 -13.85 2.79
N GLU A 230 18.38 -13.41 1.56
CA GLU A 230 19.46 -12.47 1.23
C GLU A 230 19.17 -11.09 1.81
N ALA A 231 17.98 -10.55 1.57
CA ALA A 231 17.56 -9.25 2.08
C ALA A 231 17.68 -9.16 3.61
N GLN A 232 17.27 -10.20 4.34
CA GLN A 232 17.42 -10.28 5.81
C GLN A 232 18.87 -10.27 6.32
N LYS A 233 19.85 -10.57 5.46
CA LYS A 233 21.28 -10.54 5.81
C LYS A 233 21.95 -9.22 5.43
N THR A 234 21.50 -8.60 4.33
CA THR A 234 22.16 -7.43 3.74
C THR A 234 21.53 -6.12 4.15
N VAL A 235 20.25 -6.12 4.55
CA VAL A 235 19.49 -4.91 4.86
C VAL A 235 19.56 -4.55 6.35
N PHE A 236 19.73 -3.25 6.60
CA PHE A 236 19.41 -2.61 7.87
C PHE A 236 18.80 -1.24 7.62
N GLU A 237 17.99 -0.75 8.54
CA GLU A 237 17.34 0.56 8.43
C GLU A 237 17.68 1.44 9.64
N ILE A 238 17.99 2.71 9.38
CA ILE A 238 18.17 3.73 10.40
C ILE A 238 16.93 4.62 10.40
N ILE A 239 16.40 4.95 11.58
CA ILE A 239 15.26 5.88 11.74
C ILE A 239 15.66 6.98 12.71
N ILE A 240 15.59 8.22 12.25
CA ILE A 240 15.81 9.43 13.02
C ILE A 240 14.45 10.11 13.21
N VAL A 241 14.03 10.28 14.46
CA VAL A 241 12.76 10.93 14.79
C VAL A 241 13.06 12.28 15.43
N LYS A 242 12.86 13.35 14.69
CA LYS A 242 13.15 14.73 15.14
C LYS A 242 12.19 15.17 16.25
N SER A 243 10.94 14.71 16.17
CA SER A 243 9.86 15.09 17.09
C SER A 243 9.15 13.82 17.59
N PRO A 244 9.59 13.28 18.74
CA PRO A 244 9.19 11.95 19.20
C PRO A 244 7.88 11.93 20.00
N GLU A 245 7.05 12.97 19.95
CA GLU A 245 5.84 13.08 20.81
C GLU A 245 4.82 11.97 20.57
N ARG A 246 4.88 11.35 19.39
CA ARG A 246 4.02 10.21 18.99
C ARG A 246 4.68 8.86 19.19
N LEU A 247 5.97 8.83 19.46
CA LEU A 247 6.70 7.59 19.58
C LEU A 247 6.11 6.80 20.77
N PHE A 248 5.52 5.64 20.47
CA PHE A 248 4.86 4.74 21.42
C PHE A 248 3.52 5.21 22.04
N SER A 249 2.84 6.22 21.50
CA SER A 249 1.52 6.65 22.00
C SER A 249 0.36 5.68 21.66
N GLY A 250 0.62 4.57 20.96
CA GLY A 250 -0.39 3.63 20.47
C GLY A 250 -0.01 2.15 20.46
N SER A 251 1.09 1.74 21.11
CA SER A 251 1.43 0.31 21.20
C SER A 251 0.66 -0.36 22.35
N PRO A 252 -0.14 -1.42 22.10
CA PRO A 252 -0.94 -2.09 23.14
C PRO A 252 -0.10 -2.78 24.23
N ASN A 253 1.22 -2.88 24.06
CA ASN A 253 2.15 -3.49 25.01
C ASN A 253 3.03 -2.49 25.78
N ASN A 254 2.67 -1.21 25.83
CA ASN A 254 3.54 -0.20 26.44
C ASN A 254 3.49 -0.21 27.99
N LYS A 255 4.02 -1.28 28.61
CA LYS A 255 4.55 -1.23 29.97
C LYS A 255 5.97 -0.66 29.87
N LYS A 256 6.14 0.58 30.34
CA LYS A 256 7.36 1.41 30.40
C LYS A 256 7.63 2.24 29.14
N GLN A 257 7.19 3.50 29.16
CA GLN A 257 7.92 4.57 28.47
C GLN A 257 9.34 4.57 29.05
N PRO A 258 10.41 4.22 28.32
CA PRO A 258 11.70 4.07 28.97
C PRO A 258 12.45 5.40 29.11
N PHE A 259 11.92 6.52 28.60
CA PHE A 259 12.77 7.66 28.29
C PHE A 259 12.08 9.02 28.32
N ASP A 260 12.73 10.00 28.95
CA ASP A 260 12.47 11.41 28.75
C ASP A 260 12.94 11.80 27.33
N LEU A 261 12.04 11.73 26.35
CA LEU A 261 12.33 11.93 24.92
C LEU A 261 12.07 13.36 24.44
N PHE A 262 11.54 14.25 25.29
CA PHE A 262 11.08 15.56 24.86
C PHE A 262 12.20 16.53 24.45
N ASN A 263 13.47 16.23 24.76
CA ASN A 263 14.61 17.10 24.51
C ASN A 263 15.68 16.50 23.58
N PHE A 264 15.42 15.35 22.98
CA PHE A 264 16.42 14.64 22.17
C PHE A 264 15.81 14.10 20.88
N THR A 265 16.65 13.97 19.86
CA THR A 265 16.37 13.26 18.62
C THR A 265 16.83 11.79 18.79
N PRO A 266 15.93 10.84 19.08
CA PRO A 266 16.30 9.44 19.15
C PRO A 266 16.61 8.86 17.75
N VAL A 267 17.59 7.97 17.73
CA VAL A 267 17.95 7.18 16.56
C VAL A 267 17.68 5.70 16.85
N PHE A 268 16.98 5.06 15.93
CA PHE A 268 16.69 3.63 15.97
C PHE A 268 17.36 2.92 14.81
N GLN A 269 17.69 1.65 15.04
CA GLN A 269 18.10 0.73 14.00
C GLN A 269 17.12 -0.44 13.94
N HIS A 270 16.77 -0.85 12.72
CA HIS A 270 16.08 -2.09 12.47
C HIS A 270 16.97 -3.05 11.67
N THR A 271 16.96 -4.31 12.07
CA THR A 271 17.52 -5.44 11.30
C THR A 271 16.57 -6.62 11.41
N ALA A 272 16.66 -7.58 10.48
CA ALA A 272 15.86 -8.80 10.57
C ALA A 272 16.13 -9.62 11.83
N GLN A 273 17.32 -9.49 12.42
CA GLN A 273 17.72 -10.20 13.64
C GLN A 273 17.20 -9.48 14.89
N SER A 274 17.54 -8.19 15.05
CA SER A 274 17.24 -7.42 16.27
C SER A 274 15.80 -6.89 16.33
N GLY A 275 15.12 -6.74 15.20
CA GLY A 275 13.96 -5.86 15.12
C GLY A 275 14.37 -4.42 15.38
N LEU A 276 13.40 -3.57 15.75
CA LEU A 276 13.63 -2.14 15.97
C LEU A 276 14.18 -1.89 17.38
N VAL A 277 15.38 -1.33 17.47
CA VAL A 277 16.06 -1.02 18.73
C VAL A 277 16.59 0.42 18.73
N PRO A 278 16.56 1.13 19.87
CA PRO A 278 17.22 2.42 19.99
C PRO A 278 18.74 2.24 19.97
N ILE A 279 19.45 3.08 19.23
CA ILE A 279 20.92 3.04 19.13
C ILE A 279 21.61 4.35 19.58
N ALA A 280 20.90 5.49 19.53
CA ALA A 280 21.44 6.77 19.98
C ALA A 280 20.36 7.75 20.43
N ARG A 281 20.82 8.82 21.08
CA ARG A 281 20.03 9.96 21.56
C ARG A 281 20.86 11.21 21.35
N GLU A 282 20.54 11.96 20.31
CA GLU A 282 21.29 13.16 19.97
C GLU A 282 20.52 14.41 20.33
N ASN A 283 21.21 15.54 20.47
CA ASN A 283 20.59 16.79 20.92
C ASN A 283 19.66 17.39 19.85
N ASN A 284 19.95 17.14 18.58
CA ASN A 284 19.19 17.65 17.45
C ASN A 284 19.32 16.73 16.22
N PHE A 285 18.58 17.07 15.17
CA PHE A 285 18.53 16.32 13.93
C PHE A 285 19.87 16.24 13.19
N ALA A 286 20.65 17.32 13.19
CA ALA A 286 21.96 17.34 12.54
C ALA A 286 22.96 16.41 13.24
N ASP A 287 22.99 16.43 14.57
CA ASP A 287 23.82 15.54 15.38
C ASP A 287 23.44 14.06 15.14
N ALA A 288 22.14 13.75 15.09
CA ALA A 288 21.64 12.42 14.73
C ALA A 288 22.08 11.97 13.32
N CYS A 289 22.04 12.86 12.34
CA CYS A 289 22.50 12.57 10.99
C CYS A 289 24.02 12.32 10.95
N HIS A 290 24.81 13.14 11.65
CA HIS A 290 26.25 12.98 11.74
C HIS A 290 26.66 11.70 12.48
N TYR A 291 25.92 11.33 13.53
CA TYR A 291 26.13 10.09 14.29
C TYR A 291 26.06 8.85 13.39
N VAL A 292 25.05 8.78 12.51
CA VAL A 292 24.83 7.60 11.65
C VAL A 292 25.65 7.61 10.36
N TRP A 293 26.17 8.78 9.95
CA TRP A 293 26.90 8.95 8.69
C TRP A 293 28.02 7.93 8.45
N PRO A 294 28.90 7.61 9.43
CA PRO A 294 29.99 6.65 9.22
C PRO A 294 29.50 5.26 8.78
N GLU A 295 28.34 4.82 9.28
CA GLU A 295 27.74 3.51 9.00
C GLU A 295 27.09 3.48 7.62
N ILE A 296 26.34 4.53 7.25
CA ILE A 296 25.52 4.54 6.04
C ILE A 296 26.22 5.13 4.80
N LYS A 297 27.37 5.78 4.96
CA LYS A 297 28.08 6.40 3.82
C LYS A 297 28.59 5.39 2.80
N LYS A 298 28.95 4.17 3.24
CA LYS A 298 29.52 3.10 2.39
C LYS A 298 28.48 2.11 1.87
N THR A 299 27.21 2.31 2.17
CA THR A 299 26.13 1.42 1.74
C THR A 299 25.39 1.99 0.53
N GLU A 300 24.78 1.11 -0.24
CA GLU A 300 23.65 1.54 -1.07
C GLU A 300 22.52 1.98 -0.13
N LYS A 301 21.87 3.09 -0.46
CA LYS A 301 20.85 3.71 0.40
C LYS A 301 19.65 4.21 -0.38
N ILE A 302 18.49 4.12 0.27
CA ILE A 302 17.26 4.83 -0.09
C ILE A 302 16.95 5.77 1.06
N ILE A 303 16.72 7.04 0.77
CA ILE A 303 16.22 7.99 1.77
C ILE A 303 14.70 7.95 1.75
N ALA A 304 14.10 7.64 2.90
CA ALA A 304 12.66 7.71 3.09
C ALA A 304 12.32 8.87 4.05
N TYR A 305 11.48 9.80 3.60
CA TYR A 305 11.26 11.08 4.28
C TYR A 305 9.79 11.31 4.61
N SER A 306 9.51 11.98 5.73
CA SER A 306 8.14 12.32 6.12
C SER A 306 7.58 13.57 5.43
N SER A 307 8.45 14.49 5.01
CA SER A 307 8.07 15.69 4.30
C SER A 307 9.22 16.24 3.42
N PRO A 308 8.92 17.09 2.42
CA PRO A 308 9.95 17.75 1.62
C PRO A 308 10.94 18.57 2.45
N GLU A 309 10.50 19.14 3.57
CA GLU A 309 11.34 19.92 4.48
C GLU A 309 12.40 19.04 5.17
N ILE A 310 12.00 17.85 5.66
CA ILE A 310 12.93 16.88 6.26
C ILE A 310 13.93 16.37 5.22
N LEU A 311 13.49 16.14 3.98
CA LEU A 311 14.38 15.76 2.89
C LEU A 311 15.41 16.86 2.58
N ALA A 312 14.94 18.11 2.48
CA ALA A 312 15.81 19.26 2.22
C ALA A 312 16.85 19.47 3.33
N GLU A 313 16.46 19.29 4.59
CA GLU A 313 17.38 19.34 5.74
C GLU A 313 18.44 18.22 5.67
N ALA A 314 18.04 16.99 5.33
CA ALA A 314 18.98 15.88 5.11
C ALA A 314 19.97 16.19 3.97
N HIS A 315 19.48 16.74 2.85
CA HIS A 315 20.32 17.15 1.73
C HIS A 315 21.35 18.21 2.10
N ALA A 316 20.96 19.19 2.92
CA ALA A 316 21.85 20.24 3.42
C ALA A 316 22.98 19.67 4.28
N LEU A 317 22.75 18.55 4.96
CA LEU A 317 23.75 17.79 5.73
C LEU A 317 24.56 16.80 4.88
N GLY A 318 24.34 16.76 3.56
CA GLY A 318 25.06 15.89 2.63
C GLY A 318 24.49 14.47 2.50
N LEU A 319 23.38 14.14 3.18
CA LEU A 319 22.65 12.88 3.00
C LEU A 319 21.91 12.89 1.68
N LYS A 320 22.48 12.20 0.69
CA LYS A 320 21.88 11.99 -0.64
C LYS A 320 21.82 10.51 -0.97
N ALA A 321 20.81 10.12 -1.72
CA ALA A 321 20.62 8.76 -2.20
C ALA A 321 20.19 8.76 -3.68
N ALA A 322 20.43 7.64 -4.36
CA ALA A 322 19.96 7.47 -5.74
C ALA A 322 18.43 7.36 -5.82
N ARG A 323 17.78 6.95 -4.73
CA ARG A 323 16.34 6.86 -4.60
C ARG A 323 15.88 7.54 -3.32
N GLU A 324 14.81 8.31 -3.45
CA GLU A 324 14.20 9.08 -2.37
C GLU A 324 12.69 8.89 -2.45
N ILE A 325 12.08 8.41 -1.37
CA ILE A 325 10.66 8.03 -1.36
C ILE A 325 9.94 8.60 -0.13
N PRO A 326 8.65 8.97 -0.24
CA PRO A 326 7.90 9.37 0.93
C PRO A 326 7.67 8.17 1.86
N LEU A 327 7.78 8.38 3.16
CA LEU A 327 7.25 7.45 4.16
C LEU A 327 5.73 7.37 4.05
N SER A 328 5.17 6.18 4.25
CA SER A 328 3.74 5.96 4.15
C SER A 328 2.95 6.68 5.24
N SER A 329 1.69 7.03 4.96
CA SER A 329 0.82 7.65 5.96
C SER A 329 0.67 6.78 7.21
N ALA A 330 0.75 5.45 7.04
CA ALA A 330 0.70 4.49 8.14
C ALA A 330 1.91 4.61 9.07
N VAL A 331 3.11 4.81 8.51
CA VAL A 331 4.31 5.10 9.29
C VAL A 331 4.19 6.45 9.99
N LEU A 332 3.73 7.49 9.28
CA LEU A 332 3.59 8.85 9.85
C LEU A 332 2.56 8.91 10.99
N ALA A 333 1.46 8.18 10.84
CA ALA A 333 0.44 8.05 11.89
C ALA A 333 0.96 7.26 13.11
N LEU A 334 1.90 6.33 12.92
CA LEU A 334 2.45 5.53 14.03
C LEU A 334 3.62 6.21 14.74
N LEU A 335 4.54 6.80 13.98
CA LEU A 335 5.85 7.23 14.48
C LEU A 335 5.98 8.75 14.62
N GLY A 336 5.21 9.56 13.88
CA GLY A 336 5.35 11.02 13.89
C GLY A 336 5.50 11.66 12.51
N ARG A 337 5.52 13.00 12.49
CA ARG A 337 5.55 13.83 11.27
C ARG A 337 6.94 14.26 10.82
N GLU A 338 7.94 14.18 11.70
CA GLU A 338 9.29 14.64 11.43
C GLU A 338 10.26 13.46 11.57
N ILE A 339 10.29 12.64 10.52
CA ILE A 339 11.03 11.39 10.48
C ILE A 339 11.86 11.33 9.20
N LEU A 340 13.13 10.99 9.38
CA LEU A 340 13.99 10.53 8.31
C LEU A 340 14.31 9.06 8.55
N ALA A 341 14.09 8.21 7.56
CA ALA A 341 14.61 6.85 7.56
C ALA A 341 15.62 6.67 6.42
N VAL A 342 16.68 5.93 6.68
CA VAL A 342 17.68 5.56 5.69
C VAL A 342 17.70 4.04 5.60
N PHE A 343 17.17 3.52 4.50
CA PHE A 343 17.21 2.08 4.22
C PHE A 343 18.55 1.77 3.58
N CYS A 344 19.32 0.87 4.18
CA CYS A 344 20.67 0.55 3.76
C CYS A 344 20.77 -0.90 3.30
N ARG A 345 21.50 -1.13 2.21
CA ARG A 345 21.92 -2.46 1.75
C ARG A 345 23.44 -2.53 1.77
N LYS A 346 23.97 -3.49 2.53
CA LYS A 346 25.40 -3.84 2.49
C LYS A 346 25.71 -4.51 1.14
N ASN A 347 26.82 -4.12 0.53
CA ASN A 347 27.31 -4.72 -0.71
C ASN A 347 27.79 -6.15 -0.51
#